data_AF-A0A2H0X0G0-F1
#
_entry.id   AF-A0A2H0X0G0-F1
#
_cell.length_a   1.000
_cell.length_b   1.000
_cell.length_c   1.000
_cell.angle_alpha   90.00
_cell.angle_beta   90.00
_cell.angle_gamma   90.00
#
_symmetry.space_group_name_H-M   'P 1'
#
loop_
_entity.id
_entity.type
_entity.pdbx_description
1 polymer ?
#
loop_
_entity_poly.entity_id
_entity_poly.type
_entity_poly.pdbx_seq_one_letter_code
_entity_poly.pdbx_strand_id
1 'polypeptide(L)'
;MIGTERHDSRRIDNQLRGRAGRQGDPGSSRFYVSLEDDLMRIFGGDKIASIMTMLKIPEDEAIEHSMVSKALESAQVKVEGFYFDMRKRVVDYDDVMNKHRGVIYQLRNKLLSDAEASPASLRTRTMDLINEEIELLVNSRITQGLSAKELDAIVKEFITIIPFDDASQTHLAKELGKTKDSNAIIQALKDIARDTYDNREKAIGEPTTREIEKYVYLTTLDEKWMDHLDNMESLRDGIGLRGYAQRDPLVEYQKESYSMFERLIGSVESEVVKKIYRLNP
;
A
#
# COMPACT_ATOMS: atom_id res chain seq x y z
N MET A 1 34.34 28.49 17.48
CA MET A 1 32.97 27.95 17.54
C MET A 1 32.73 27.36 18.92
N ILE A 2 31.57 27.64 19.52
CA ILE A 2 31.19 27.10 20.82
C ILE A 2 29.93 26.27 20.62
N GLY A 3 29.96 25.00 20.99
CA GLY A 3 28.79 24.13 21.08
C GLY A 3 28.30 24.10 22.52
N THR A 4 27.02 24.35 22.72
CA THR A 4 26.37 24.38 24.04
C THR A 4 25.93 22.99 24.51
N GLU A 5 25.80 22.04 23.58
CA GLU A 5 25.41 20.67 23.84
C GLU A 5 25.96 19.75 22.73
N ARG A 6 25.70 18.45 22.86
CA ARG A 6 25.97 17.44 21.83
C ARG A 6 24.68 17.00 21.19
N HIS A 7 24.66 16.99 19.86
CA HIS A 7 23.52 16.46 19.13
C HIS A 7 23.53 14.93 19.13
N ASP A 8 22.36 14.37 18.85
CA ASP A 8 22.13 12.94 18.63
C ASP A 8 22.99 12.33 17.52
N SER A 9 23.52 13.16 16.61
CA SER A 9 24.43 12.73 15.56
C SER A 9 25.71 13.55 15.51
N ARG A 10 26.84 12.84 15.46
CA ARG A 10 28.19 13.38 15.31
C ARG A 10 28.35 14.19 14.03
N ARG A 11 27.57 13.89 12.99
CA ARG A 11 27.57 14.65 11.73
C ARG A 11 27.18 16.10 11.96
N ILE A 12 26.19 16.38 12.82
CA ILE A 12 25.71 17.75 13.10
C ILE A 12 26.76 18.50 13.93
N ASP A 13 27.33 17.84 14.94
CA ASP A 13 28.45 18.40 15.71
C ASP A 13 29.64 18.76 14.80
N ASN A 14 29.98 17.87 13.86
CA ASN A 14 31.06 18.12 12.90
C ASN A 14 30.76 19.26 11.93
N GLN A 15 29.49 19.46 11.55
CA GLN A 15 29.09 20.64 10.79
C GLN A 15 29.32 21.93 11.58
N LEU A 16 29.03 21.94 12.89
CA LEU A 16 29.31 23.09 13.75
C LEU A 16 30.82 23.35 13.88
N ARG A 17 31.62 22.30 14.05
CA ARG A 17 33.09 22.38 14.06
C ARG A 17 33.64 22.96 12.76
N GLY A 18 33.15 22.47 11.62
CA GLY A 18 33.58 22.88 10.28
C GLY A 18 33.25 24.33 9.91
N ARG A 19 32.52 25.06 10.76
CA ARG A 19 32.34 26.52 10.62
C ARG A 19 33.56 27.32 11.10
N ALA A 20 34.45 26.73 11.91
CA ALA A 20 35.74 27.31 12.27
C ALA A 20 36.83 26.89 11.26
N GLY A 21 37.81 27.76 11.02
CA GLY A 21 39.03 27.44 10.28
C GLY A 21 38.82 27.07 8.80
N ARG A 22 38.00 27.85 8.09
CA ARG A 22 37.74 27.64 6.66
C ARG A 22 39.01 27.99 5.85
N GLN A 23 39.25 27.29 4.74
CA GLN A 23 40.39 27.56 3.83
C GLN A 23 41.77 27.55 4.51
N GLY A 24 41.92 26.81 5.61
CA GLY A 24 43.18 26.75 6.36
C GLY A 24 43.39 27.90 7.35
N ASP A 25 42.40 28.78 7.51
CA ASP A 25 42.42 29.81 8.54
C ASP A 25 42.54 29.18 9.94
N PRO A 26 43.23 29.84 10.89
CA PRO A 26 43.21 29.42 12.28
C PRO A 26 41.79 29.41 12.85
N GLY A 27 41.43 28.35 13.57
CA GLY A 27 40.12 28.24 14.20
C GLY A 27 40.11 27.20 15.32
N SER A 28 39.29 27.45 16.33
CA SER A 28 39.07 26.51 17.44
C SER A 28 37.59 26.20 17.60
N SER A 29 37.31 24.99 18.09
CA SER A 29 35.97 24.56 18.47
C SER A 29 36.01 23.95 19.86
N ARG A 30 35.03 24.28 20.70
CA ARG A 30 34.86 23.72 22.03
C ARG A 30 33.39 23.39 22.25
N PHE A 31 33.13 22.22 22.83
CA PHE A 31 31.78 21.78 23.18
C PHE A 31 31.70 21.70 24.70
N TYR A 32 30.61 22.23 25.24
CA TYR A 32 30.22 22.08 26.63
C TYR A 32 29.05 21.09 26.67
N VAL A 33 29.00 20.24 27.69
CA VAL A 33 27.99 19.19 27.84
C VAL A 33 27.67 19.08 29.32
N SER A 34 26.40 19.04 29.66
CA SER A 34 25.95 18.73 31.02
C SER A 34 25.63 17.24 31.14
N LEU A 35 25.79 16.70 32.34
CA LEU A 35 25.35 15.34 32.67
C LEU A 35 23.82 15.21 32.68
N GLU A 36 23.11 16.34 32.78
CA GLU A 36 21.65 16.43 32.75
C GLU A 36 21.07 16.52 31.32
N ASP A 37 21.93 16.66 30.30
CA ASP A 37 21.48 16.77 28.91
C ASP A 37 20.74 15.50 28.45
N ASP A 38 19.79 15.64 27.53
CA ASP A 38 18.93 14.54 27.07
C ASP A 38 19.70 13.34 26.52
N LEU A 39 20.79 13.59 25.80
CA LEU A 39 21.69 12.54 25.30
C LEU A 39 22.23 11.67 26.45
N MET A 40 22.61 12.32 27.55
CA MET A 40 23.21 11.69 28.72
C MET A 40 22.14 10.97 29.56
N ARG A 41 20.97 11.60 29.72
CA ARG A 41 19.81 11.06 30.43
C ARG A 41 19.28 9.79 29.78
N ILE A 42 19.16 9.76 28.45
CA ILE A 42 18.50 8.66 27.73
C ILE A 42 19.50 7.52 27.41
N PHE A 43 20.77 7.85 27.12
CA PHE A 43 21.72 6.85 26.58
C PHE A 43 23.03 6.71 27.35
N GLY A 44 23.32 7.61 28.29
CA GLY A 44 24.58 7.66 29.06
C GLY A 44 24.51 7.10 30.49
N GLY A 45 23.31 6.97 31.06
CA GLY A 45 23.03 6.74 32.49
C GLY A 45 24.01 5.87 33.26
N ASP A 46 23.96 4.54 33.09
CA ASP A 46 24.68 3.62 33.98
C ASP A 46 26.20 3.76 33.92
N LYS A 47 26.76 3.95 32.72
CA LYS A 47 28.21 4.05 32.54
C LYS A 47 28.75 5.38 33.05
N ILE A 48 28.02 6.47 32.84
CA ILE A 48 28.48 7.80 33.21
C ILE A 48 28.31 8.02 34.72
N ALA A 49 27.20 7.56 35.32
CA ALA A 49 27.01 7.56 36.77
C ALA A 49 28.12 6.76 37.50
N SER A 50 28.52 5.61 36.94
CA SER A 50 29.61 4.80 37.48
C SER A 50 30.97 5.53 37.43
N ILE A 51 31.25 6.24 36.32
CA ILE A 51 32.48 7.03 36.17
C ILE A 51 32.51 8.21 37.13
N MET A 52 31.37 8.90 37.34
CA MET A 52 31.24 10.00 38.31
C MET A 52 31.52 9.54 39.74
N THR A 53 30.97 8.39 40.12
CA THR A 53 31.18 7.78 41.45
C THR A 53 32.64 7.40 41.68
N MET A 54 33.31 6.87 40.64
CA MET A 54 34.72 6.48 40.69
C MET A 54 35.65 7.69 40.82
N LEU A 55 35.38 8.77 40.09
CA LEU A 55 36.26 9.92 39.99
C LEU A 55 36.11 10.93 41.15
N LYS A 56 35.09 10.78 42.02
CA LYS A 56 34.82 11.66 43.18
C LYS A 56 34.95 13.16 42.84
N ILE A 57 34.34 13.54 41.73
CA ILE A 57 34.50 14.87 41.13
C ILE A 57 33.72 15.92 41.95
N PRO A 58 34.32 17.07 42.31
CA PRO A 58 33.60 18.21 42.89
C PRO A 58 32.56 18.77 41.92
N GLU A 59 31.37 19.16 42.39
CA GLU A 59 30.26 19.60 41.53
C GLU A 59 30.58 20.83 40.66
N ASP A 60 31.56 21.66 41.08
CA ASP A 60 31.88 22.94 40.43
C ASP A 60 33.10 22.88 39.48
N GLU A 61 33.69 21.70 39.25
CA GLU A 61 34.87 21.55 38.39
C GLU A 61 34.57 20.96 37.01
N ALA A 62 35.19 21.55 35.97
CA ALA A 62 35.06 21.05 34.61
C ALA A 62 35.76 19.70 34.44
N ILE A 63 35.03 18.73 33.88
CA ILE A 63 35.54 17.37 33.69
C ILE A 63 36.19 17.25 32.30
N GLU A 64 37.52 17.29 32.25
CA GLU A 64 38.29 17.04 31.03
C GLU A 64 38.98 15.67 31.09
N HIS A 65 38.19 14.59 31.24
CA HIS A 65 38.73 13.23 31.30
C HIS A 65 38.41 12.42 30.03
N SER A 66 39.43 11.76 29.46
CA SER A 66 39.29 10.96 28.23
C SER A 66 38.25 9.85 28.33
N MET A 67 38.06 9.26 29.52
CA MET A 67 37.02 8.26 29.79
C MET A 67 35.60 8.81 29.63
N VAL A 68 35.36 10.04 30.06
CA VAL A 68 34.04 10.70 29.93
C VAL A 68 33.76 11.02 28.46
N SER A 69 34.77 11.53 27.74
CA SER A 69 34.66 11.75 26.29
C SER A 69 34.35 10.46 25.51
N LYS A 70 34.98 9.33 25.87
CA LYS A 70 34.69 8.01 25.25
C LYS A 70 33.29 7.50 25.58
N ALA A 71 32.82 7.71 26.82
CA ALA A 71 31.47 7.32 27.23
C ALA A 71 30.41 8.14 26.47
N LEU A 72 30.63 9.44 26.33
CA LEU A 72 29.80 10.35 25.54
C LEU A 72 29.77 9.95 24.06
N GLU A 73 30.91 9.65 23.45
CA GLU A 73 30.96 9.16 22.06
C GLU A 73 30.22 7.83 21.90
N SER A 74 30.36 6.91 22.86
CA SER A 74 29.63 5.64 22.86
C SER A 74 28.11 5.85 22.97
N ALA A 75 27.67 6.82 23.76
CA ALA A 75 26.27 7.21 23.85
C ALA A 75 25.76 7.76 22.50
N GLN A 76 26.50 8.67 21.86
CA GLN A 76 26.16 9.18 20.53
C GLN A 76 26.05 8.07 19.48
N VAL A 77 27.00 7.12 19.46
CA VAL A 77 26.93 5.96 18.54
C VAL A 77 25.68 5.11 18.79
N LYS A 78 25.28 4.93 20.05
CA LYS A 78 24.06 4.20 20.41
C LYS A 78 22.80 4.94 19.95
N VAL A 79 22.76 6.26 20.08
CA VAL A 79 21.66 7.11 19.59
C VAL A 79 21.55 7.08 18.07
N GLU A 80 22.69 7.22 17.38
CA GLU A 80 22.77 7.09 15.93
C GLU A 80 22.25 5.73 15.47
N GLY A 81 22.65 4.65 16.13
CA GLY A 81 22.16 3.29 15.87
C GLY A 81 20.66 3.15 16.10
N PHE A 82 20.14 3.66 17.21
CA PHE A 82 18.71 3.64 17.51
C PHE A 82 17.87 4.34 16.43
N TYR A 83 18.25 5.56 16.04
CA TYR A 83 17.55 6.28 14.98
C TYR A 83 17.76 5.66 13.60
N PHE A 84 18.92 5.05 13.35
CA PHE A 84 19.16 4.29 12.13
C PHE A 84 18.20 3.10 12.03
N ASP A 85 18.07 2.31 13.09
CA ASP A 85 17.17 1.16 13.12
C ASP A 85 15.70 1.58 12.98
N MET A 86 15.31 2.68 13.63
CA MET A 86 13.96 3.24 13.48
C MET A 86 13.67 3.65 12.03
N ARG A 87 14.59 4.38 11.39
CA ARG A 87 14.45 4.78 9.98
C ARG A 87 14.46 3.58 9.05
N LYS A 88 15.33 2.60 9.31
CA LYS A 88 15.39 1.36 8.54
C LYS A 88 14.03 0.66 8.56
N ARG A 89 13.41 0.51 9.73
CA ARG A 89 12.06 -0.05 9.85
C ARG A 89 11.04 0.74 9.01
N VAL A 90 11.04 2.07 9.09
CA VAL A 90 10.14 2.90 8.28
C VAL A 90 10.34 2.65 6.79
N VAL A 91 11.59 2.56 6.32
CA VAL A 91 11.92 2.24 4.93
C VAL A 91 11.44 0.83 4.57
N ASP A 92 11.65 -0.16 5.43
CA ASP A 92 11.22 -1.55 5.16
C ASP A 92 9.69 -1.65 4.96
N TYR A 93 8.90 -0.89 5.72
CA TYR A 93 7.43 -0.82 5.53
C TYR A 93 7.04 -0.04 4.27
N ASP A 94 7.73 1.07 3.97
CA ASP A 94 7.45 1.88 2.78
C ASP A 94 7.86 1.15 1.49
N ASP A 95 8.90 0.32 1.51
CA ASP A 95 9.32 -0.49 0.36
C ASP A 95 8.21 -1.40 -0.16
N VAL A 96 7.39 -1.94 0.74
CA VAL A 96 6.20 -2.72 0.39
C VAL A 96 5.17 -1.84 -0.32
N MET A 97 4.89 -0.66 0.24
CA MET A 97 3.95 0.29 -0.36
C MET A 97 4.44 0.85 -1.70
N ASN A 98 5.74 1.06 -1.84
CA ASN A 98 6.35 1.50 -3.09
C ASN A 98 6.21 0.47 -4.20
N LYS A 99 6.29 -0.83 -3.88
CA LYS A 99 5.99 -1.89 -4.86
C LYS A 99 4.53 -1.82 -5.33
N HIS A 100 3.58 -1.69 -4.41
CA HIS A 100 2.16 -1.54 -4.75
C HIS A 100 1.91 -0.28 -5.61
N ARG A 101 2.45 0.87 -5.21
CA ARG A 101 2.40 2.13 -5.99
C ARG A 101 2.94 1.94 -7.39
N GLY A 102 4.09 1.26 -7.52
CA GLY A 102 4.72 0.98 -8.81
C GLY A 102 3.77 0.25 -9.76
N VAL A 103 3.11 -0.81 -9.30
CA VAL A 103 2.15 -1.58 -10.10
C VAL A 103 0.93 -0.74 -10.47
N ILE A 104 0.33 -0.04 -9.50
CA ILE A 104 -0.89 0.76 -9.73
C ILE A 104 -0.62 1.92 -10.69
N TYR A 105 0.50 2.63 -10.53
CA TYR A 105 0.86 3.74 -11.40
C TYR A 105 1.21 3.28 -12.81
N GLN A 106 1.88 2.12 -12.95
CA GLN A 106 2.11 1.51 -14.26
C GLN A 106 0.78 1.13 -14.93
N LEU A 107 -0.14 0.51 -14.20
CA LEU A 107 -1.46 0.15 -14.71
C LEU A 107 -2.24 1.40 -15.15
N ARG A 108 -2.28 2.43 -14.30
CA ARG A 108 -2.97 3.70 -14.56
C ARG A 108 -2.42 4.40 -15.80
N ASN A 109 -1.09 4.50 -15.91
CA ASN A 109 -0.43 5.09 -17.06
C ASN A 109 -0.68 4.30 -18.33
N LYS A 110 -0.65 2.95 -18.25
CA LYS A 110 -0.98 2.09 -19.38
C LYS A 110 -2.42 2.33 -19.86
N LEU A 111 -3.39 2.38 -18.96
CA LEU A 111 -4.79 2.66 -19.31
C LEU A 111 -4.96 4.02 -20.00
N LEU A 112 -4.28 5.06 -19.52
CA LEU A 112 -4.29 6.38 -20.16
C LEU A 112 -3.68 6.35 -21.57
N SER A 113 -2.50 5.74 -21.70
CA SER A 113 -1.80 5.64 -22.99
C SER A 113 -2.57 4.79 -24.00
N ASP A 114 -3.13 3.65 -23.57
CA ASP A 114 -3.92 2.75 -24.42
C ASP A 114 -5.20 3.44 -24.91
N ALA A 115 -5.84 4.23 -24.03
CA ALA A 115 -7.01 5.03 -24.39
C ALA A 115 -6.71 6.07 -25.48
N GLU A 116 -5.52 6.68 -25.46
CA GLU A 116 -5.11 7.69 -26.44
C GLU A 116 -4.61 7.07 -27.75
N ALA A 117 -3.80 6.01 -27.67
CA ALA A 117 -3.11 5.43 -28.82
C ALA A 117 -3.93 4.39 -29.58
N SER A 118 -4.82 3.66 -28.90
CA SER A 118 -5.64 2.60 -29.51
C SER A 118 -6.95 2.43 -28.75
N PRO A 119 -7.96 3.29 -28.97
CA PRO A 119 -9.23 3.23 -28.25
C PRO A 119 -9.91 1.84 -28.31
N ALA A 120 -9.77 1.13 -29.43
CA ALA A 120 -10.31 -0.24 -29.59
C ALA A 120 -9.71 -1.25 -28.58
N SER A 121 -8.51 -1.00 -28.05
CA SER A 121 -7.89 -1.87 -27.04
C SER A 121 -8.63 -1.85 -25.70
N LEU A 122 -9.26 -0.72 -25.35
CA LEU A 122 -10.10 -0.63 -24.15
C LEU A 122 -11.32 -1.53 -24.28
N ARG A 123 -11.94 -1.60 -25.47
CA ARG A 123 -13.06 -2.52 -25.74
C ARG A 123 -12.66 -3.96 -25.43
N THR A 124 -11.56 -4.39 -26.03
CA THR A 124 -11.05 -5.76 -25.86
C THR A 124 -10.79 -6.05 -24.39
N ARG A 125 -10.07 -5.14 -23.71
CA ARG A 125 -9.77 -5.29 -22.28
C ARG A 125 -11.03 -5.37 -21.42
N THR A 126 -12.01 -4.48 -21.63
CA THR A 126 -13.28 -4.50 -20.91
C THR A 126 -14.03 -5.82 -21.15
N MET A 127 -14.07 -6.28 -22.40
CA MET A 127 -14.72 -7.55 -22.73
C MET A 127 -14.01 -8.75 -22.12
N ASP A 128 -12.68 -8.75 -22.09
CA ASP A 128 -11.88 -9.79 -21.45
C ASP A 128 -12.18 -9.83 -19.94
N LEU A 129 -12.19 -8.68 -19.25
CA LEU A 129 -12.57 -8.61 -17.84
C LEU A 129 -14.00 -9.09 -17.58
N ILE A 130 -14.96 -8.72 -18.43
CA ILE A 130 -16.34 -9.20 -18.31
C ILE A 130 -16.39 -10.73 -18.43
N ASN A 131 -15.66 -11.29 -19.40
CA ASN A 131 -15.61 -12.72 -19.62
C ASN A 131 -14.99 -13.46 -18.43
N GLU A 132 -13.89 -12.95 -17.89
CA GLU A 132 -13.21 -13.49 -16.71
C GLU A 132 -14.10 -13.42 -15.47
N GLU A 133 -14.77 -12.29 -15.21
CA GLU A 133 -15.68 -12.13 -14.08
C GLU A 133 -16.85 -13.12 -14.15
N ILE A 134 -17.42 -13.35 -15.35
CA ILE A 134 -18.50 -14.33 -15.54
C ILE A 134 -17.99 -15.76 -15.30
N GLU A 135 -16.80 -16.10 -15.77
CA GLU A 135 -16.18 -17.40 -15.50
C GLU A 135 -15.98 -17.62 -14.01
N LEU A 136 -15.40 -16.64 -13.31
CA LEU A 136 -15.16 -16.69 -11.87
C LEU A 136 -16.47 -16.84 -11.09
N LEU A 137 -17.49 -16.06 -11.45
CA LEU A 137 -18.83 -16.12 -10.85
C LEU A 137 -19.41 -17.53 -10.97
N VAL A 138 -19.44 -18.11 -12.16
CA VAL A 138 -20.05 -19.43 -12.36
C VAL A 138 -19.22 -20.53 -11.69
N ASN A 139 -17.90 -20.53 -11.88
CA ASN A 139 -17.01 -21.57 -11.34
C ASN A 139 -16.97 -21.55 -9.80
N SER A 140 -17.09 -20.39 -9.17
CA SER A 140 -17.14 -20.28 -7.71
C SER A 140 -18.41 -20.89 -7.10
N ARG A 141 -19.48 -21.03 -7.89
CA ARG A 141 -20.78 -21.53 -7.44
C ARG A 141 -21.02 -23.01 -7.77
N ILE A 142 -20.42 -23.55 -8.83
CA ILE A 142 -20.64 -24.96 -9.29
C ILE A 142 -19.57 -25.90 -8.70
N THR A 143 -19.23 -25.78 -7.41
CA THR A 143 -18.16 -26.60 -6.81
C THR A 143 -18.57 -28.06 -6.57
N GLN A 144 -19.86 -28.34 -6.37
CA GLN A 144 -20.39 -29.69 -6.09
C GLN A 144 -21.46 -30.17 -7.08
N GLY A 145 -21.64 -29.44 -8.19
CA GLY A 145 -22.68 -29.68 -9.20
C GLY A 145 -23.57 -28.46 -9.40
N LEU A 146 -24.58 -28.58 -10.26
CA LEU A 146 -25.55 -27.52 -10.52
C LEU A 146 -26.93 -27.88 -9.94
N SER A 147 -27.20 -27.36 -8.75
CA SER A 147 -28.50 -27.38 -8.09
C SER A 147 -29.33 -26.14 -8.46
N ALA A 148 -30.64 -26.19 -8.23
CA ALA A 148 -31.52 -25.04 -8.42
C ALA A 148 -31.11 -23.83 -7.56
N LYS A 149 -30.51 -24.07 -6.38
CA LYS A 149 -30.05 -23.02 -5.47
C LYS A 149 -28.78 -22.33 -6.00
N GLU A 150 -27.84 -23.09 -6.56
CA GLU A 150 -26.64 -22.53 -7.18
C GLU A 150 -27.00 -21.74 -8.44
N LEU A 151 -27.94 -22.24 -9.24
CA LEU A 151 -28.44 -21.52 -10.41
C LEU A 151 -29.10 -20.18 -10.03
N ASP A 152 -29.96 -20.18 -9.00
CA ASP A 152 -30.57 -18.95 -8.48
C ASP A 152 -29.51 -17.96 -7.98
N ALA A 153 -28.47 -18.44 -7.30
CA ALA A 153 -27.36 -17.61 -6.86
C ALA A 153 -26.56 -17.01 -8.04
N ILE A 154 -26.25 -17.82 -9.07
CA ILE A 154 -25.57 -17.38 -10.29
C ILE A 154 -26.38 -16.26 -10.97
N VAL A 155 -27.69 -16.47 -11.13
CA VAL A 155 -28.56 -15.48 -11.77
C VAL A 155 -28.58 -14.18 -10.95
N LYS A 156 -28.78 -14.27 -9.62
CA LYS A 156 -28.76 -13.09 -8.73
C LYS A 156 -27.46 -12.32 -8.81
N GLU A 157 -26.33 -13.02 -8.82
CA GLU A 157 -25.01 -12.39 -8.88
C GLU A 157 -24.76 -11.77 -10.27
N PHE A 158 -25.17 -12.44 -11.34
CA PHE A 158 -25.09 -11.91 -12.71
C PHE A 158 -25.92 -10.64 -12.90
N ILE A 159 -27.08 -10.54 -12.25
CA ILE A 159 -27.91 -9.32 -12.25
C ILE A 159 -27.18 -8.14 -11.58
N THR A 160 -26.28 -8.41 -10.63
CA THR A 160 -25.43 -7.35 -10.07
C THR A 160 -24.40 -6.83 -11.06
N ILE A 161 -24.10 -7.57 -12.13
CA ILE A 161 -23.25 -7.11 -13.24
C ILE A 161 -24.12 -6.38 -14.26
N ILE A 162 -25.19 -7.03 -14.73
CA ILE A 162 -26.09 -6.51 -15.75
C ILE A 162 -27.51 -6.34 -15.17
N PRO A 163 -27.99 -5.11 -15.00
CA PRO A 163 -29.32 -4.88 -14.45
C PRO A 163 -30.39 -5.29 -15.48
N PHE A 164 -31.15 -6.34 -15.16
CA PHE A 164 -32.32 -6.79 -15.93
C PHE A 164 -33.63 -6.54 -15.18
N ASP A 165 -34.72 -6.38 -15.91
CA ASP A 165 -36.07 -6.38 -15.34
C ASP A 165 -36.49 -7.78 -14.85
N ASP A 166 -37.47 -7.84 -13.94
CA ASP A 166 -37.90 -9.09 -13.29
C ASP A 166 -38.34 -10.20 -14.28
N ALA A 167 -38.92 -9.83 -15.43
CA ALA A 167 -39.36 -10.80 -16.42
C ALA A 167 -38.14 -11.42 -17.14
N SER A 168 -37.16 -10.58 -17.51
CA SER A 168 -35.90 -11.03 -18.11
C SER A 168 -35.09 -11.92 -17.15
N GLN A 169 -35.07 -11.61 -15.85
CA GLN A 169 -34.42 -12.45 -14.83
C GLN A 169 -35.07 -13.83 -14.74
N THR A 170 -36.40 -13.89 -14.72
CA THR A 170 -37.16 -15.15 -14.65
C THR A 170 -36.92 -16.00 -15.91
N HIS A 171 -36.89 -15.36 -17.08
CA HIS A 171 -36.58 -16.02 -18.34
C HIS A 171 -35.15 -16.60 -18.33
N LEU A 172 -34.16 -15.81 -17.90
CA LEU A 172 -32.77 -16.25 -17.80
C LEU A 172 -32.61 -17.50 -16.92
N ALA A 173 -33.20 -17.48 -15.72
CA ALA A 173 -33.16 -18.63 -14.82
C ALA A 173 -33.77 -19.89 -15.46
N LYS A 174 -34.87 -19.74 -16.20
CA LYS A 174 -35.52 -20.85 -16.90
C LYS A 174 -34.64 -21.40 -18.03
N GLU A 175 -33.99 -20.53 -18.80
CA GLU A 175 -33.10 -20.93 -19.90
C GLU A 175 -31.84 -21.63 -19.38
N LEU A 176 -31.16 -21.07 -18.38
CA LEU A 176 -29.98 -21.68 -17.80
C LEU A 176 -30.29 -23.03 -17.13
N GLY A 177 -31.48 -23.17 -16.53
CA GLY A 177 -31.93 -24.42 -15.91
C GLY A 177 -32.17 -25.58 -16.87
N LYS A 178 -32.16 -25.36 -18.20
CA LYS A 178 -32.30 -26.42 -19.21
C LYS A 178 -31.04 -27.26 -19.38
N THR A 179 -29.88 -26.74 -18.99
CA THR A 179 -28.60 -27.42 -19.07
C THR A 179 -28.00 -27.61 -17.68
N LYS A 180 -27.18 -28.65 -17.53
CA LYS A 180 -26.35 -28.86 -16.33
C LYS A 180 -24.87 -28.66 -16.61
N ASP A 181 -24.52 -28.34 -17.86
CA ASP A 181 -23.15 -28.08 -18.27
C ASP A 181 -22.75 -26.65 -17.88
N SER A 182 -21.74 -26.54 -17.02
CA SER A 182 -21.20 -25.25 -16.58
C SER A 182 -20.65 -24.43 -17.74
N ASN A 183 -20.01 -25.08 -18.72
CA ASN A 183 -19.42 -24.36 -19.86
C ASN A 183 -20.50 -23.76 -20.76
N ALA A 184 -21.61 -24.48 -20.94
CA ALA A 184 -22.77 -23.96 -21.66
C ALA A 184 -23.39 -22.75 -20.94
N ILE A 185 -23.46 -22.77 -19.60
CA ILE A 185 -23.95 -21.64 -18.79
C ILE A 185 -23.01 -20.44 -18.90
N ILE A 186 -21.70 -20.65 -18.77
CA ILE A 186 -20.69 -19.60 -18.91
C ILE A 186 -20.82 -18.95 -20.29
N GLN A 187 -20.88 -19.75 -21.36
CA GLN A 187 -20.97 -19.24 -22.72
C GLN A 187 -22.28 -18.45 -22.93
N ALA A 188 -23.41 -18.95 -22.45
CA ALA A 188 -24.69 -18.25 -22.54
C ALA A 188 -24.66 -16.89 -21.83
N LEU A 189 -24.09 -16.81 -20.63
CA LEU A 189 -23.94 -15.56 -19.88
C LEU A 189 -22.99 -14.58 -20.56
N LYS A 190 -21.87 -15.06 -21.11
CA LYS A 190 -20.93 -14.24 -21.89
C LYS A 190 -21.56 -13.66 -23.14
N ASP A 191 -22.36 -14.45 -23.85
CA ASP A 191 -23.04 -13.99 -25.06
C ASP A 191 -24.08 -12.91 -24.72
N ILE A 192 -24.87 -13.11 -23.65
CA ILE A 192 -25.78 -12.07 -23.13
C ILE A 192 -25.03 -10.79 -22.76
N ALA A 193 -23.89 -10.92 -22.08
CA ALA A 193 -23.08 -9.77 -21.67
C ALA A 193 -22.50 -9.00 -22.85
N ARG A 194 -22.00 -9.72 -23.86
CA ARG A 194 -21.51 -9.15 -25.12
C ARG A 194 -22.63 -8.45 -25.89
N ASP A 195 -23.76 -9.11 -26.08
CA ASP A 195 -24.90 -8.52 -26.81
C ASP A 195 -25.42 -7.26 -26.12
N THR A 196 -25.49 -7.28 -24.79
CA THR A 196 -25.89 -6.11 -23.99
C THR A 196 -24.89 -4.96 -24.16
N TYR A 197 -23.59 -5.26 -24.12
CA TYR A 197 -22.53 -4.29 -24.33
C TYR A 197 -22.60 -3.69 -25.75
N ASP A 198 -22.69 -4.53 -26.78
CA ASP A 198 -22.72 -4.10 -28.19
C ASP A 198 -23.96 -3.28 -28.52
N ASN A 199 -25.12 -3.64 -27.97
CA ASN A 199 -26.35 -2.86 -28.14
C ASN A 199 -26.23 -1.49 -27.46
N ARG A 200 -25.59 -1.43 -26.29
CA ARG A 200 -25.35 -0.18 -25.58
C ARG A 200 -24.35 0.71 -26.31
N GLU A 201 -23.26 0.13 -26.83
CA GLU A 201 -22.29 0.85 -27.66
C GLU A 201 -22.97 1.45 -28.91
N LYS A 202 -23.84 0.69 -29.59
CA LYS A 202 -24.60 1.19 -30.74
C LYS A 202 -25.53 2.36 -30.38
N ALA A 203 -26.12 2.34 -29.19
CA ALA A 203 -27.04 3.38 -28.74
C ALA A 203 -26.33 4.68 -28.35
N ILE A 204 -25.17 4.59 -27.69
CA ILE A 204 -24.41 5.73 -27.15
C ILE A 204 -23.37 6.27 -28.15
N GLY A 205 -22.89 5.40 -29.04
CA GLY A 205 -21.80 5.66 -29.97
C GLY A 205 -20.44 5.22 -29.43
N GLU A 206 -19.57 4.77 -30.33
CA GLU A 206 -18.24 4.26 -30.00
C GLU A 206 -17.37 5.31 -29.26
N PRO A 207 -17.20 6.56 -29.72
CA PRO A 207 -16.32 7.53 -29.05
C PRO A 207 -16.70 7.79 -27.60
N THR A 208 -17.99 7.99 -27.34
CA THR A 208 -18.53 8.22 -26.00
C THR A 208 -18.39 6.97 -25.12
N THR A 209 -18.57 5.77 -25.70
CA THR A 209 -18.36 4.51 -24.98
C THR A 209 -16.92 4.35 -24.50
N ARG A 210 -15.93 4.73 -25.32
CA ARG A 210 -14.50 4.69 -24.93
C ARG A 210 -14.19 5.66 -23.79
N GLU A 211 -14.75 6.86 -23.81
CA GLU A 211 -14.60 7.82 -22.71
C GLU A 211 -15.26 7.32 -21.42
N ILE A 212 -16.44 6.69 -21.52
CA ILE A 212 -17.11 6.06 -20.36
C ILE A 212 -16.25 4.96 -19.76
N GLU A 213 -15.68 4.06 -20.58
CA GLU A 213 -14.77 3.02 -20.08
C GLU A 213 -13.57 3.60 -19.38
N LYS A 214 -12.87 4.54 -20.05
CA LYS A 214 -11.70 5.21 -19.48
C LYS A 214 -12.04 5.84 -18.14
N TYR A 215 -13.17 6.55 -18.07
CA TYR A 215 -13.65 7.16 -16.85
C TYR A 215 -13.89 6.11 -15.77
N VAL A 216 -14.70 5.07 -16.05
CA VAL A 216 -15.03 4.01 -15.09
C VAL A 216 -13.78 3.31 -14.56
N TYR A 217 -12.82 2.96 -15.42
CA TYR A 217 -11.56 2.35 -14.99
C TYR A 217 -10.77 3.27 -14.06
N LEU A 218 -10.55 4.51 -14.46
CA LEU A 218 -9.70 5.44 -13.71
C LEU A 218 -10.31 5.81 -12.37
N THR A 219 -11.61 6.14 -12.34
CA THR A 219 -12.28 6.48 -11.08
C THR A 219 -12.32 5.30 -10.13
N THR A 220 -12.58 4.10 -10.64
CA THR A 220 -12.62 2.89 -9.80
C THR A 220 -11.24 2.51 -9.27
N LEU A 221 -10.20 2.61 -10.12
CA LEU A 221 -8.83 2.38 -9.69
C LEU A 221 -8.40 3.39 -8.62
N ASP A 222 -8.66 4.67 -8.84
CA ASP A 222 -8.28 5.75 -7.92
C ASP A 222 -9.05 5.63 -6.59
N GLU A 223 -10.36 5.35 -6.61
CA GLU A 223 -11.18 5.08 -5.42
C GLU A 223 -10.64 3.89 -4.60
N LYS A 224 -10.51 2.72 -5.23
CA LYS A 224 -10.05 1.50 -4.54
C LYS A 224 -8.61 1.62 -4.05
N TRP A 225 -7.76 2.36 -4.77
CA TRP A 225 -6.41 2.64 -4.33
C TRP A 225 -6.38 3.50 -3.07
N MET A 226 -7.22 4.53 -2.97
CA MET A 226 -7.35 5.32 -1.74
C MET A 226 -7.79 4.44 -0.56
N ASP A 227 -8.83 3.61 -0.74
CA ASP A 227 -9.26 2.66 0.28
C ASP A 227 -8.11 1.73 0.71
N HIS A 228 -7.29 1.27 -0.24
CA HIS A 228 -6.14 0.42 0.07
C HIS A 228 -5.06 1.16 0.85
N LEU A 229 -4.77 2.42 0.56
CA LEU A 229 -3.82 3.23 1.32
C LEU A 229 -4.23 3.34 2.80
N ASP A 230 -5.50 3.63 3.06
CA ASP A 230 -6.04 3.77 4.41
C ASP A 230 -6.00 2.42 5.17
N ASN A 231 -6.34 1.33 4.47
CA ASN A 231 -6.26 -0.01 5.04
C ASN A 231 -4.81 -0.42 5.34
N MET A 232 -3.84 -0.03 4.49
CA MET A 232 -2.42 -0.28 4.68
C MET A 232 -1.83 0.51 5.86
N GLU A 233 -2.28 1.75 6.06
CA GLU A 233 -1.94 2.53 7.25
C GLU A 233 -2.48 1.87 8.52
N SER A 234 -3.76 1.48 8.51
CA SER A 234 -4.38 0.76 9.63
C SER A 234 -3.65 -0.56 9.95
N LEU A 235 -3.23 -1.30 8.91
CA LEU A 235 -2.43 -2.51 9.06
C LEU A 235 -1.09 -2.21 9.72
N ARG A 236 -0.37 -1.18 9.26
CA ARG A 236 0.94 -0.79 9.81
C ARG A 236 0.85 -0.44 11.29
N ASP A 237 -0.18 0.27 11.69
CA ASP A 237 -0.37 0.70 13.08
C ASP A 237 -0.74 -0.49 14.00
N GLY A 238 -1.50 -1.46 13.47
CA GLY A 238 -1.92 -2.66 14.21
C GLY A 238 -0.90 -3.80 14.24
N ILE A 239 -0.01 -3.92 13.25
CA ILE A 239 0.85 -5.11 13.07
C ILE A 239 1.85 -5.31 14.21
N GLY A 240 2.22 -4.24 14.91
CA GLY A 240 3.11 -4.29 16.08
C GLY A 240 2.61 -5.24 17.18
N LEU A 241 1.28 -5.41 17.31
CA LEU A 241 0.67 -6.34 18.27
C LEU A 241 0.96 -7.82 17.94
N ARG A 242 1.34 -8.16 16.70
CA ARG A 242 1.72 -9.54 16.36
C ARG A 242 3.08 -9.94 16.90
N GLY A 243 3.92 -8.96 17.29
CA GLY A 243 5.19 -9.21 17.97
C GLY A 243 5.03 -9.97 19.29
N TYR A 244 3.87 -9.86 19.96
CA TYR A 244 3.56 -10.63 21.17
C TYR A 244 3.50 -12.15 20.94
N ALA A 245 3.24 -12.58 19.71
CA ALA A 245 3.23 -14.00 19.32
C ALA A 245 4.59 -14.51 18.82
N GLN A 246 5.69 -13.78 19.09
CA GLN A 246 7.05 -14.09 18.61
C GLN A 246 7.18 -14.19 17.08
N ARG A 247 6.28 -13.55 16.34
CA ARG A 247 6.38 -13.40 14.90
C ARG A 247 7.02 -12.07 14.54
N ASP A 248 7.83 -12.06 13.50
CA ASP A 248 8.40 -10.82 12.97
C ASP A 248 7.26 -9.96 12.36
N PRO A 249 6.98 -8.76 12.91
CA PRO A 249 5.91 -7.90 12.40
C PRO A 249 6.10 -7.52 10.93
N LEU A 250 7.34 -7.37 10.45
CA LEU A 250 7.61 -6.99 9.06
C LEU A 250 7.22 -8.12 8.10
N VAL A 251 7.50 -9.38 8.46
CA VAL A 251 7.13 -10.55 7.65
C VAL A 251 5.61 -10.71 7.60
N GLU A 252 4.94 -10.55 8.73
CA GLU A 252 3.47 -10.60 8.80
C GLU A 252 2.83 -9.45 8.00
N TYR A 253 3.38 -8.23 8.11
CA TYR A 253 2.96 -7.08 7.32
C TYR A 253 3.06 -7.37 5.82
N GLN A 254 4.22 -7.85 5.34
CA GLN A 254 4.43 -8.19 3.93
C GLN A 254 3.42 -9.22 3.42
N LYS A 255 3.15 -10.26 4.21
CA LYS A 255 2.20 -11.32 3.85
C LYS A 255 0.77 -10.79 3.76
N GLU A 256 0.33 -10.04 4.77
CA GLU A 256 -1.02 -9.51 4.82
C GLU A 256 -1.23 -8.41 3.78
N SER A 257 -0.23 -7.55 3.58
CA SER A 257 -0.23 -6.51 2.56
C SER A 257 -0.35 -7.08 1.15
N TYR A 258 0.31 -8.20 0.88
CA TYR A 258 0.22 -8.87 -0.42
C TYR A 258 -1.20 -9.39 -0.67
N SER A 259 -1.80 -10.06 0.34
CA SER A 259 -3.18 -10.53 0.25
C SER A 259 -4.18 -9.38 0.09
N MET A 260 -3.94 -8.24 0.76
CA MET A 260 -4.74 -7.03 0.58
C MET A 260 -4.60 -6.46 -0.82
N PHE A 261 -3.39 -6.47 -1.39
CA PHE A 261 -3.13 -6.01 -2.74
C PHE A 261 -3.79 -6.90 -3.81
N GLU A 262 -3.76 -8.22 -3.64
CA GLU A 262 -4.50 -9.14 -4.53
C GLU A 262 -6.01 -8.86 -4.49
N ARG A 263 -6.56 -8.64 -3.28
CA ARG A 263 -7.97 -8.24 -3.13
C ARG A 263 -8.27 -6.90 -3.77
N LEU A 264 -7.36 -5.94 -3.69
CA LEU A 264 -7.50 -4.64 -4.37
C LEU A 264 -7.65 -4.84 -5.88
N ILE A 265 -6.76 -5.60 -6.51
CA ILE A 265 -6.80 -5.82 -7.97
C ILE A 265 -8.11 -6.47 -8.38
N GLY A 266 -8.51 -7.57 -7.74
CA GLY A 266 -9.79 -8.22 -8.04
C GLY A 266 -11.00 -7.34 -7.75
N SER A 267 -10.93 -6.47 -6.72
CA SER A 267 -12.00 -5.52 -6.42
C SER A 267 -12.12 -4.42 -7.47
N VAL A 268 -11.01 -3.96 -8.04
CA VAL A 268 -11.03 -2.99 -9.15
C VAL A 268 -11.68 -3.62 -10.36
N GLU A 269 -11.26 -4.83 -10.75
CA GLU A 269 -11.78 -5.53 -11.93
C GLU A 269 -13.28 -5.81 -11.81
N SER A 270 -13.73 -6.38 -10.69
CA SER A 270 -15.15 -6.64 -10.43
C SER A 270 -16.00 -5.37 -10.43
N GLU A 271 -15.50 -4.28 -9.83
CA GLU A 271 -16.22 -3.01 -9.74
C GLU A 271 -16.32 -2.31 -11.10
N VAL A 272 -15.28 -2.41 -11.95
CA VAL A 272 -15.32 -1.91 -13.33
C VAL A 272 -16.41 -2.63 -14.13
N VAL A 273 -16.44 -3.97 -14.07
CA VAL A 273 -17.45 -4.80 -14.76
C VAL A 273 -18.88 -4.45 -14.29
N LYS A 274 -19.05 -4.14 -13.00
CA LYS A 274 -20.35 -3.72 -12.45
C LYS A 274 -20.75 -2.30 -12.84
N LYS A 275 -19.81 -1.35 -12.85
CA LYS A 275 -20.10 0.05 -13.17
C LYS A 275 -20.31 0.25 -14.66
N ILE A 276 -19.65 -0.55 -15.52
CA ILE A 276 -19.71 -0.32 -16.96
C ILE A 276 -21.14 -0.35 -17.47
N TYR A 277 -21.98 -1.31 -17.06
CA TYR A 277 -23.38 -1.43 -17.52
C TYR A 277 -24.37 -0.45 -16.88
N ARG A 278 -23.98 0.24 -15.80
CA ARG A 278 -24.88 1.14 -15.04
C ARG A 278 -24.75 2.60 -15.42
N LEU A 279 -23.59 3.00 -15.93
CA LEU A 279 -23.36 4.40 -16.29
C LEU A 279 -24.16 4.75 -17.55
N ASN A 280 -24.83 5.89 -17.58
CA ASN A 280 -25.38 6.45 -18.81
C ASN A 280 -24.70 7.80 -19.07
N PRO A 281 -24.53 8.20 -20.34
CA PRO A 281 -23.93 9.48 -20.71
C PRO A 281 -24.71 10.68 -20.17
#